data_AF-X1V5T8-F1
#
_entry.id   AF-X1V5T8-F1
#
_cell.length_a   1.000
_cell.length_b   1.000
_cell.length_c   1.000
_cell.angle_alpha   90.00
_cell.angle_beta   90.00
_cell.angle_gamma   90.00
#
_symmetry.space_group_name_H-M   'P 1'
#
loop_
_entity.id
_entity.type
_entity.pdbx_description
1 polymer ?
#
loop_
_entity_poly.entity_id
_entity_poly.type
_entity_poly.pdbx_seq_one_letter_code
_entity_poly.pdbx_strand_id
1 'polypeptide(L)'
;MEAMDRIRELPFTGGLWKRTEEKKMKLEMGPKAFTVFRAYVGLLKAMSDELTLRCDDNGISVLGMDSSHVAMIDSKVKSTFFEVYEAPEEGMITLNMLELSKFLD
;
A
#
# COMPACT_ATOMS: atom_id res chain seq x y z
N MET A 1 29.24 43.73 -5.93
CA MET A 1 27.96 43.94 -6.63
C MET A 1 28.14 43.45 -8.07
N GLU A 2 28.32 42.15 -8.27
CA GLU A 2 28.66 41.61 -9.61
C GLU A 2 28.48 40.08 -9.75
N ALA A 3 27.50 39.49 -9.05
CA ALA A 3 27.16 38.07 -9.18
C ALA A 3 25.65 37.78 -9.26
N MET A 4 24.82 38.83 -9.35
CA MET A 4 23.35 38.72 -9.32
C MET A 4 22.66 39.06 -10.65
N ASP A 5 23.42 39.31 -11.72
CA ASP A 5 22.86 39.76 -13.02
C ASP A 5 23.00 38.73 -14.16
N ARG A 6 23.45 37.50 -13.87
CA ARG A 6 23.62 36.43 -14.88
C ARG A 6 22.51 35.37 -14.92
N ILE A 7 21.39 35.59 -14.23
CA ILE A 7 20.24 34.65 -14.23
C ILE A 7 19.18 35.02 -15.29
N ARG A 8 19.37 36.08 -16.09
CA ARG A 8 18.37 36.54 -17.06
C ARG A 8 18.52 36.05 -18.50
N GLU A 9 19.54 35.24 -18.82
CA GLU A 9 19.81 34.81 -20.22
C GLU A 9 20.04 33.30 -20.39
N LEU A 10 19.34 32.46 -19.64
CA LEU A 10 19.17 31.06 -20.06
C LEU A 10 17.84 30.92 -20.80
N PRO A 11 17.83 30.38 -22.04
CA PRO A 11 16.59 30.18 -22.77
C PRO A 11 15.68 29.26 -21.95
N PHE A 12 14.49 29.76 -21.63
CA PHE A 12 13.34 28.95 -21.24
C PHE A 12 13.03 27.97 -22.39
N THR A 13 13.73 26.84 -22.43
CA THR A 13 13.29 25.70 -23.22
C THR A 13 12.06 25.15 -22.49
N GLY A 14 10.90 25.28 -23.12
CA GLY A 14 9.59 24.88 -22.61
C GLY A 14 9.49 23.40 -22.26
N GLY A 15 10.08 23.02 -21.14
CA GLY A 15 9.82 21.76 -20.46
C GLY A 15 8.47 21.89 -19.75
N LEU A 16 7.43 21.33 -20.37
CA LEU A 16 6.16 21.07 -19.74
C LEU A 16 6.46 20.17 -18.52
N TRP A 17 6.53 20.74 -17.31
CA TRP A 17 6.50 19.95 -16.08
C TRP A 17 5.10 19.31 -16.00
N LYS A 18 4.88 18.21 -16.71
CA LYS A 18 3.74 17.36 -16.45
C LYS A 18 3.96 16.82 -15.06
N ARG A 19 3.17 17.32 -14.10
CA ARG A 19 2.98 16.67 -12.82
C ARG A 19 2.64 15.22 -13.17
N THR A 20 3.53 14.28 -12.88
CA THR A 20 3.21 12.86 -12.99
C THR A 20 1.97 12.66 -12.13
N GLU A 21 0.86 12.26 -12.75
CA GLU A 21 -0.32 11.87 -11.98
C GLU A 21 0.11 10.65 -11.16
N GLU A 22 0.29 10.86 -9.84
CA GLU A 22 0.54 9.77 -8.91
C GLU A 22 -0.64 8.81 -8.99
N LYS A 23 -0.42 7.69 -9.65
CA LYS A 23 -1.38 6.61 -9.77
C LYS A 23 -1.51 5.95 -8.40
N LYS A 24 -2.54 6.35 -7.65
CA LYS A 24 -2.78 5.87 -6.28
C LYS A 24 -3.39 4.48 -6.29
N MET A 25 -3.01 3.65 -5.32
CA MET A 25 -3.71 2.40 -5.05
C MET A 25 -5.15 2.71 -4.62
N LYS A 26 -6.11 2.00 -5.20
CA LYS A 26 -7.53 2.14 -4.88
C LYS A 26 -8.13 0.78 -4.60
N LEU A 27 -8.85 0.65 -3.49
CA LEU A 27 -9.63 -0.55 -3.19
C LEU A 27 -10.98 -0.15 -2.58
N GLU A 28 -12.03 -0.88 -2.93
CA GLU A 28 -13.37 -0.76 -2.36
C GLU A 28 -13.94 -2.16 -2.12
N MET A 29 -14.68 -2.36 -1.03
CA MET A 29 -15.29 -3.64 -0.72
C MET A 29 -16.65 -3.44 -0.05
N GLY A 30 -17.62 -4.28 -0.39
CA GLY A 30 -18.93 -4.26 0.22
C GLY A 30 -18.96 -4.84 1.65
N PRO A 31 -20.06 -4.68 2.39
CA PRO A 31 -20.16 -5.06 3.80
C PRO A 31 -19.83 -6.53 4.09
N LYS A 32 -20.25 -7.46 3.21
CA LYS A 32 -19.96 -8.89 3.38
C LYS A 32 -18.48 -9.21 3.25
N ALA A 33 -17.82 -8.62 2.24
CA ALA A 33 -16.37 -8.77 2.05
C ALA A 33 -15.62 -8.12 3.21
N PHE A 34 -16.06 -6.96 3.69
CA PHE A 34 -15.47 -6.29 4.84
C PHE A 34 -15.47 -7.16 6.11
N THR A 35 -16.56 -7.86 6.42
CA THR A 35 -16.59 -8.78 7.58
C THR A 35 -15.53 -9.88 7.47
N VAL A 36 -15.34 -10.45 6.26
CA VAL A 36 -14.33 -11.48 6.02
C VAL A 36 -12.92 -10.90 6.10
N PHE A 37 -12.70 -9.70 5.54
CA PHE A 37 -11.42 -9.02 5.58
C PHE A 37 -11.01 -8.65 7.02
N ARG A 38 -11.96 -8.17 7.83
CA ARG A 38 -11.73 -7.93 9.26
C ARG A 38 -11.30 -9.19 10.00
N ALA A 39 -11.98 -10.32 9.77
CA ALA A 39 -11.61 -11.59 10.37
C ALA A 39 -10.21 -12.04 9.94
N TYR A 40 -9.87 -11.87 8.65
CA TYR A 40 -8.52 -12.11 8.12
C TYR A 40 -7.46 -11.25 8.82
N VAL A 41 -7.68 -9.94 8.97
CA VAL A 41 -6.76 -9.06 9.69
C VAL A 41 -6.64 -9.46 11.16
N GLY A 42 -7.74 -9.90 11.79
CA GLY A 42 -7.73 -10.44 13.15
C GLY A 42 -6.84 -11.68 13.29
N LEU A 43 -6.85 -12.59 12.31
CA LEU A 43 -5.94 -13.74 12.28
C LEU A 43 -4.48 -13.31 12.12
N LEU A 44 -4.20 -12.39 11.19
CA LEU A 44 -2.84 -11.88 10.99
C LEU A 44 -2.26 -11.21 12.24
N LYS A 45 -3.07 -10.41 12.95
CA LYS A 45 -2.71 -9.79 14.22
C LYS A 45 -2.34 -10.81 15.30
N ALA A 46 -3.00 -11.96 15.33
CA ALA A 46 -2.68 -13.00 16.31
C ALA A 46 -1.31 -13.66 16.05
N MET A 47 -0.76 -13.50 14.84
CA MET A 47 0.50 -14.10 14.42
C MET A 47 1.69 -13.14 14.55
N SER A 48 1.49 -11.85 14.24
CA SER A 48 2.56 -10.84 14.32
C SER A 48 2.01 -9.44 14.61
N ASP A 49 2.79 -8.64 15.36
CA ASP A 49 2.48 -7.25 15.69
C ASP A 49 2.67 -6.30 14.50
N GLU A 50 3.57 -6.64 13.58
CA GLU A 50 3.88 -5.89 12.38
C GLU A 50 3.96 -6.83 11.17
N LEU A 51 3.30 -6.45 10.08
CA LEU A 51 3.32 -7.20 8.82
C LEU A 51 3.40 -6.25 7.64
N THR A 52 4.05 -6.72 6.57
CA THR A 52 4.10 -6.01 5.29
C THR A 52 3.11 -6.63 4.33
N LEU A 53 2.13 -5.83 3.92
CA LEU A 53 1.22 -6.15 2.83
C LEU A 53 1.90 -5.80 1.52
N ARG A 54 2.07 -6.79 0.64
CA ARG A 54 2.50 -6.58 -0.74
C ARG A 54 1.28 -6.56 -1.64
N CYS A 55 1.06 -5.42 -2.30
CA CYS A 55 -0.07 -5.18 -3.18
C CYS A 55 0.43 -5.13 -4.63
N ASP A 56 -0.10 -6.01 -5.47
CA ASP A 56 0.11 -6.02 -6.92
C ASP A 56 -1.25 -6.11 -7.64
N ASP A 57 -1.25 -6.20 -8.97
CA ASP A 57 -2.45 -6.36 -9.80
C ASP A 57 -3.28 -7.63 -9.49
N ASN A 58 -2.66 -8.64 -8.88
CA ASN A 58 -3.30 -9.88 -8.48
C ASN A 58 -3.94 -9.81 -7.09
N GLY A 59 -3.64 -8.80 -6.29
CA GLY A 59 -4.23 -8.55 -4.97
C GLY A 59 -3.20 -8.27 -3.88
N ILE A 60 -3.56 -8.63 -2.65
CA ILE A 60 -2.75 -8.40 -1.45
C ILE A 60 -2.14 -9.72 -0.99
N SER A 61 -0.84 -9.73 -0.74
CA SER A 61 -0.12 -10.89 -0.20
C SER A 61 0.67 -10.53 1.05
N VAL A 62 0.84 -11.51 1.93
CA VAL A 62 1.68 -11.43 3.13
C VAL A 62 2.53 -12.68 3.17
N LEU A 63 3.83 -12.47 3.30
CA LEU A 63 4.80 -13.52 3.57
C LEU A 63 5.66 -13.07 4.75
N GLY A 64 5.61 -13.81 5.84
CA GLY A 64 6.34 -13.48 7.06
C GLY A 64 6.39 -14.64 8.03
N MET A 65 7.08 -14.45 9.13
CA MET A 65 7.03 -15.39 10.25
C MET A 65 6.22 -14.79 11.38
N ASP A 66 5.67 -15.66 12.21
CA ASP A 66 5.12 -15.25 13.49
C ASP A 66 6.21 -14.69 14.41
N SER A 67 5.82 -14.03 15.49
CA SER A 67 6.77 -13.41 16.42
C SER A 67 7.76 -14.40 17.04
N SER A 68 7.40 -15.68 17.19
CA SER A 68 8.30 -16.73 17.69
C SER A 68 9.26 -17.27 16.64
N HIS A 69 9.10 -16.90 15.37
CA HIS A 69 9.88 -17.38 14.23
C HIS A 69 9.76 -18.91 14.00
N VAL A 70 8.66 -19.52 14.44
CA VAL A 70 8.41 -20.98 14.33
C VAL A 70 7.43 -21.28 13.20
N ALA A 71 6.46 -20.40 12.96
CA ALA A 71 5.40 -20.58 11.97
C ALA A 71 5.51 -19.54 10.86
N MET A 72 5.28 -19.99 9.62
CA MET A 72 5.22 -19.12 8.45
C MET A 72 3.78 -18.68 8.20
N ILE A 73 3.62 -17.40 7.94
CA ILE A 73 2.40 -16.79 7.42
C ILE A 73 2.62 -16.64 5.91
N ASP A 74 1.86 -17.38 5.12
CA ASP A 74 1.80 -17.22 3.67
C ASP A 74 0.31 -17.10 3.30
N SER A 75 -0.11 -15.88 2.97
CA SER A 75 -1.51 -15.59 2.67
C SER A 75 -1.66 -14.64 1.48
N LYS A 76 -2.73 -14.86 0.71
CA LYS A 76 -3.09 -14.04 -0.45
C LYS A 76 -4.60 -13.78 -0.50
N VAL A 77 -4.96 -12.51 -0.62
CA VAL A 77 -6.31 -12.02 -0.94
C VAL A 77 -6.31 -11.59 -2.39
N LYS A 78 -7.06 -12.28 -3.25
CA LYS A 78 -7.12 -11.98 -4.69
C LYS A 78 -7.82 -10.64 -4.94
N SER A 79 -7.42 -9.93 -6.00
CA SER A 79 -8.07 -8.68 -6.43
C SER A 79 -9.58 -8.84 -6.66
N THR A 80 -10.04 -10.02 -7.11
CA THR A 80 -11.47 -10.37 -7.27
C THR A 80 -12.29 -10.40 -5.99
N PHE A 81 -11.64 -10.33 -4.82
CA PHE A 81 -12.33 -10.21 -3.53
C PHE A 81 -12.93 -8.81 -3.32
N PHE A 82 -12.35 -7.80 -3.96
CA PHE A 82 -12.75 -6.40 -3.84
C PHE A 82 -13.70 -6.03 -4.98
N GLU A 83 -14.59 -5.06 -4.74
CA GLU A 83 -15.49 -4.51 -5.76
C GLU A 83 -14.73 -3.60 -6.72
N VAL A 84 -13.76 -2.86 -6.19
CA VAL A 84 -12.77 -2.10 -6.96
C VAL A 84 -11.40 -2.46 -6.42
N TYR A 85 -10.45 -2.72 -7.31
CA TYR A 85 -9.06 -2.92 -6.95
C TYR A 85 -8.14 -2.43 -8.08
N GLU A 86 -7.35 -1.41 -7.78
CA GLU A 86 -6.36 -0.81 -8.67
C GLU A 86 -5.04 -0.71 -7.92
N ALA A 87 -4.04 -1.47 -8.37
CA ALA A 87 -2.66 -1.44 -7.88
C ALA A 87 -1.74 -1.26 -9.09
N PRO A 88 -1.52 -0.01 -9.55
CA PRO A 88 -0.85 0.27 -10.81
C PRO A 88 0.66 -0.01 -10.80
N GLU A 89 1.25 -0.04 -9.61
CA GLU A 89 2.63 -0.43 -9.36
C GLU A 89 2.64 -1.34 -8.12
N GLU A 90 3.64 -2.21 -8.02
CA GLU A 90 3.82 -3.03 -6.81
C GLU A 90 4.09 -2.11 -5.62
N GLY A 91 3.20 -2.18 -4.62
CA GLY A 91 3.29 -1.40 -3.39
C GLY A 91 3.56 -2.30 -2.20
N MET A 92 4.37 -1.82 -1.26
CA MET A 92 4.56 -2.45 0.04
C MET A 92 4.05 -1.51 1.14
N ILE A 93 3.16 -2.02 1.98
CA ILE A 93 2.58 -1.29 3.09
C ILE A 93 2.85 -2.07 4.38
N THR A 94 3.79 -1.58 5.18
CA THR A 94 4.06 -2.13 6.50
C THR A 94 3.14 -1.49 7.52
N LEU A 95 2.42 -2.30 8.27
CA LEU A 95 1.39 -1.86 9.20
C LEU A 95 1.61 -2.48 10.56
N ASN A 96 1.38 -1.67 11.59
CA ASN A 96 1.14 -2.19 12.93
C ASN A 96 -0.25 -2.82 12.97
N MET A 97 -0.30 -4.13 13.21
CA MET A 97 -1.51 -4.94 13.14
C MET A 97 -2.44 -4.67 14.32
N LEU A 98 -1.87 -4.31 15.47
CA LEU A 98 -2.64 -3.95 16.66
C LEU A 98 -3.40 -2.63 16.43
N GLU A 99 -2.77 -1.61 15.84
CA GLU A 99 -3.44 -0.37 15.47
C GLU A 99 -4.46 -0.56 14.35
N LEU A 100 -4.10 -1.29 13.28
CA LEU A 100 -5.03 -1.58 12.18
C LEU A 100 -6.32 -2.26 12.69
N SER A 101 -6.20 -3.23 13.59
CA SER A 101 -7.36 -3.92 14.13
C SER A 101 -8.37 -3.00 14.84
N LYS A 102 -7.90 -1.94 15.52
CA LYS A 102 -8.77 -0.98 16.22
C LYS A 102 -9.63 -0.16 15.24
N PHE A 103 -9.13 0.10 14.03
CA PHE A 103 -9.89 0.82 12.99
C PHE A 103 -10.92 -0.06 12.29
N LEU A 104 -10.73 -1.38 12.32
CA LEU A 104 -11.63 -2.34 11.68
C LEU A 104 -12.69 -2.88 12.66
N ASP A 105 -12.52 -2.64 13.96
CA ASP A 105 -13.41 -3.12 15.01
C ASP A 105 -14.71 -2.32 15.15
#